data_AF-A0A523PBV0-F1
#
_entry.id   AF-A0A523PBV0-F1
#
_cell.length_a   1.000
_cell.length_b   1.000
_cell.length_c   1.000
_cell.angle_alpha   90.00
_cell.angle_beta   90.00
_cell.angle_gamma   90.00
#
_symmetry.space_group_name_H-M   'P 1'
#
loop_
_entity.id
_entity.type
_entity.pdbx_description
1 polymer ?
#
loop_
_entity_poly.entity_id
_entity_poly.type
_entity_poly.pdbx_seq_one_letter_code
_entity_poly.pdbx_strand_id
1 'polypeptide(L)' 'MSNFVFTRPTEKAPVQARESVAGACPDCGAEGLRRYPVLSEGGWFMAVKCQECLCSVSREPWRRLGPVQLLSDELD' A
#
# COMPACT_ATOMS: atom_id res chain seq x y z
N MET A 1 -32.76 -7.07 5.28
CA MET A 1 -31.78 -7.13 6.38
C MET A 1 -30.58 -7.90 5.85
N SER A 2 -29.42 -7.26 5.71
CA SER A 2 -28.25 -7.96 5.16
C SER A 2 -27.63 -8.86 6.22
N ASN A 3 -27.60 -10.17 5.94
CA ASN A 3 -26.89 -11.18 6.73
C ASN A 3 -25.39 -11.14 6.40
N PHE A 4 -24.71 -10.05 6.78
CA PHE A 4 -23.25 -10.03 6.74
C PHE A 4 -22.71 -10.70 8.00
N VAL A 5 -21.99 -11.80 7.84
CA VAL A 5 -21.31 -12.51 8.92
C VAL A 5 -19.87 -12.01 8.97
N PHE A 6 -19.54 -11.24 10.02
CA PHE A 6 -18.20 -10.73 10.25
C PHE A 6 -17.49 -11.58 11.30
N THR A 7 -16.89 -12.70 10.87
CA THR A 7 -16.13 -13.57 11.77
C THR A 7 -14.88 -12.87 12.31
N ARG A 8 -14.48 -13.21 13.54
CA ARG A 8 -13.23 -12.71 14.12
C ARG A 8 -12.03 -13.14 13.24
N PRO A 9 -11.14 -12.21 12.85
CA PRO A 9 -9.89 -12.56 12.17
C PRO A 9 -9.00 -13.47 13.02
N THR A 10 -8.32 -14.41 12.37
CA THR A 10 -7.42 -15.37 13.05
C THR A 10 -5.95 -15.01 12.90
N GLU A 11 -5.66 -14.11 11.97
CA GLU A 11 -4.33 -13.60 11.68
C GLU A 11 -3.82 -12.78 12.87
N LYS A 12 -2.57 -13.04 13.26
CA LYS A 12 -1.95 -12.38 14.42
C LYS A 12 -1.78 -10.86 14.21
N ALA A 13 -1.62 -10.43 12.97
CA ALA A 13 -1.35 -9.04 12.62
C ALA A 13 -2.04 -8.67 11.29
N PRO A 14 -2.39 -7.39 11.11
CA PRO A 14 -2.85 -6.91 9.81
C PRO A 14 -1.74 -7.07 8.77
N VAL A 15 -2.11 -7.60 7.60
CA VAL A 15 -1.20 -7.79 6.46
C VAL A 15 -1.64 -6.89 5.32
N GLN A 16 -0.70 -6.11 4.78
CA GLN A 16 -0.92 -5.31 3.57
C GLN A 16 -0.36 -6.08 2.37
N ALA A 17 -1.20 -6.30 1.35
CA ALA A 17 -0.75 -6.86 0.09
C ALA A 17 0.27 -5.93 -0.59
N ARG A 18 1.30 -6.52 -1.20
CA ARG A 18 2.39 -5.79 -1.89
C ARG A 18 2.67 -6.43 -3.24
N GLU A 19 2.57 -5.65 -4.29
CA GLU A 19 2.79 -6.11 -5.67
C GLU A 19 4.29 -6.11 -5.98
N SER A 20 4.79 -7.15 -6.66
CA SER A 20 6.16 -7.17 -7.19
C SER A 20 6.33 -6.12 -8.28
N VAL A 21 7.43 -5.38 -8.23
CA VAL A 21 7.86 -4.47 -9.28
C VAL A 21 9.19 -4.97 -9.82
N ALA A 22 9.32 -5.04 -11.14
CA ALA A 22 10.58 -5.44 -11.77
C ALA A 22 11.65 -4.34 -11.66
N GLY A 23 12.92 -4.74 -11.66
CA GLY A 23 14.07 -3.83 -11.63
C GLY A 23 14.84 -3.88 -10.32
N ALA A 24 16.01 -3.24 -10.31
CA ALA A 24 16.91 -3.19 -9.17
C ALA A 24 16.72 -1.91 -8.35
N CYS A 25 16.92 -2.01 -7.04
CA CYS A 25 16.98 -0.87 -6.16
C CYS A 25 18.15 0.05 -6.55
N PRO A 26 17.92 1.36 -6.73
CA PRO A 26 18.99 2.30 -7.10
C PRO A 26 20.03 2.52 -5.98
N ASP A 27 19.72 2.09 -4.76
CA ASP A 27 20.56 2.30 -3.59
C ASP A 27 21.40 1.06 -3.24
N CYS A 28 20.77 -0.13 -3.15
CA CYS A 28 21.48 -1.37 -2.78
C CYS A 28 21.61 -2.40 -3.92
N GLY A 29 21.01 -2.16 -5.10
CA GLY A 29 21.06 -3.08 -6.24
C GLY A 29 20.15 -4.31 -6.15
N ALA A 30 19.46 -4.56 -5.03
CA ALA A 30 18.57 -5.72 -4.90
C ALA A 30 17.31 -5.61 -5.76
N GLU A 31 16.81 -6.74 -6.28
CA GLU A 31 15.61 -6.80 -7.13
C GLU A 31 14.30 -6.97 -6.33
N GLY A 32 14.34 -6.80 -5.01
CA GLY A 32 13.19 -6.92 -4.12
C GLY A 32 12.30 -5.67 -4.07
N LEU A 33 11.92 -5.10 -5.22
CA LEU A 33 11.04 -3.93 -5.25
C LEU A 33 9.57 -4.33 -5.10
N ARG A 34 8.84 -3.59 -4.26
CA ARG A 34 7.39 -3.79 -4.03
C ARG A 34 6.61 -2.49 -4.08
N ARG A 35 5.44 -2.52 -4.72
CA ARG A 35 4.45 -1.41 -4.74
C ARG A 35 3.34 -1.68 -3.72
N TYR A 36 3.08 -0.73 -2.83
CA TYR A 36 2.01 -0.83 -1.82
C TYR A 36 1.66 0.53 -1.20
N PRO A 37 0.44 0.68 -0.64
CA PRO A 37 0.05 1.90 0.04
C PRO A 37 0.81 2.06 1.37
N VAL A 38 1.21 3.29 1.66
CA VAL A 38 1.90 3.69 2.89
C VAL A 38 1.26 4.95 3.45
N LEU A 39 0.94 4.93 4.73
CA LEU A 39 0.54 6.12 5.49
C LEU A 39 1.78 6.82 6.06
N SER A 40 1.88 8.13 5.87
CA SER A 40 2.90 8.97 6.50
C SER A 40 2.30 10.34 6.86
N GLU A 41 3.12 11.26 7.37
CA GLU A 41 2.67 12.60 7.77
C GLU A 41 1.90 13.35 6.65
N GLY A 42 2.34 13.23 5.39
CA GLY A 42 1.67 13.83 4.23
C GLY A 42 0.40 13.09 3.76
N GLY A 43 -0.11 12.13 4.53
CA GLY A 43 -1.24 11.29 4.15
C GLY A 43 -0.83 9.98 3.49
N TRP A 44 -1.73 9.45 2.64
CA TRP A 44 -1.56 8.18 1.94
C TRP A 44 -0.81 8.35 0.63
N PHE A 45 0.16 7.47 0.43
CA PHE A 45 0.95 7.37 -0.79
C PHE A 45 0.89 5.96 -1.34
N MET A 46 0.94 5.83 -2.66
CA MET A 46 1.37 4.59 -3.29
C MET A 46 2.89 4.65 -3.47
N ALA A 47 3.61 3.77 -2.77
CA ALA A 47 5.06 3.78 -2.73
C ALA A 47 5.63 2.53 -3.41
N VAL A 48 6.76 2.69 -4.10
CA VAL A 48 7.62 1.57 -4.48
C VAL A 48 8.82 1.55 -3.55
N LYS A 49 8.99 0.47 -2.79
CA LYS A 49 10.08 0.30 -1.82
C LYS A 49 10.85 -0.98 -2.04
N CYS A 50 12.18 -0.88 -1.89
CA CYS A 50 13.06 -2.03 -1.74
C CYS A 50 12.77 -2.73 -0.41
N GLN A 51 12.63 -4.07 -0.42
CA GLN A 51 12.36 -4.85 0.79
C GLN A 51 13.64 -5.17 1.58
N GLU A 52 14.81 -4.94 0.99
CA GLU A 52 16.12 -5.21 1.58
C GLU A 52 16.67 -4.00 2.33
N CYS A 53 16.74 -2.83 1.69
CA CYS A 53 17.28 -1.60 2.30
C CYS A 53 16.22 -0.55 2.67
N LEU A 54 14.94 -0.79 2.39
CA LEU A 54 13.81 0.12 2.68
C LEU A 54 13.82 1.46 1.93
N CYS A 55 14.76 1.66 0.99
CA CYS A 55 14.78 2.82 0.10
C CYS A 55 13.44 2.96 -0.64
N SER A 56 12.94 4.19 -0.72
CA SER A 56 11.73 4.52 -1.48
C SER A 56 12.13 4.94 -2.88
N VAL A 57 11.87 4.09 -3.87
CA VAL A 57 12.15 4.37 -5.28
C VAL A 57 11.19 5.44 -5.81
N SER A 58 9.91 5.37 -5.43
CA SER A 58 8.92 6.39 -5.75
C SER A 58 7.86 6.50 -4.65
N ARG A 59 7.22 7.68 -4.60
CA ARG A 59 6.11 7.99 -3.68
C ARG A 59 5.12 8.91 -4.40
N GLU A 60 3.97 8.38 -4.76
CA GLU A 60 2.89 9.13 -5.42
C GLU A 60 1.77 9.36 -4.41
N PRO A 61 1.29 10.61 -4.19
CA PRO A 61 0.07 10.83 -3.43
C PRO A 61 -1.06 9.95 -3.98
N TRP A 62 -1.85 9.36 -3.09
CA TRP A 62 -2.94 8.47 -3.50
C TRP A 62 -4.28 9.00 -3.01
N ARG A 63 -5.17 8.12 -2.56
CA ARG A 63 -6.51 8.47 -2.09
C ARG A 63 -6.46 9.06 -0.69
N ARG A 64 -7.30 10.07 -0.42
CA ARG A 64 -7.38 10.75 0.89
C ARG A 64 -7.57 9.78 2.05
N LEU A 65 -8.37 8.74 1.87
CA LEU A 65 -8.68 7.71 2.88
C LEU A 65 -8.07 6.34 2.56
N GLY A 66 -6.99 6.31 1.76
CA GLY A 66 -6.28 5.09 1.41
C GLY A 66 -7.21 4.06 0.73
N PRO A 67 -7.39 2.86 1.31
CA PRO A 67 -8.20 1.82 0.68
C PRO A 67 -9.71 2.08 0.71
N VAL A 68 -10.18 3.05 1.50
CA VAL A 68 -11.61 3.39 1.57
C VAL A 68 -11.95 4.35 0.41
N GLN A 69 -12.80 3.88 -0.51
CA GLN A 69 -13.36 4.70 -1.59
C GLN A 69 -14.69 5.29 -1.14
N LEU A 70 -14.83 6.62 -1.20
CA LEU A 70 -16.10 7.29 -0.94
C LEU A 70 -16.87 7.44 -2.27
N LEU A 71 -18.20 7.41 -2.21
CA LEU A 71 -19.04 7.73 -3.37
C LEU A 71 -18.79 9.14 -3.90
N SER A 72 -18.43 10.08 -3.01
CA SER A 72 -18.05 11.43 -3.40
C SER A 72 -16.75 11.50 -4.21
N ASP A 73 -15.90 10.48 -4.14
CA ASP A 73 -14.67 10.44 -4.94
C ASP A 73 -14.96 10.16 -6.43
N GLU A 74 -16.20 9.80 -6.78
CA GLU A 74 -16.69 9.57 -8.15
C GLU A 74 -17.42 10.79 -8.74
N LEU A 75 -17.53 11.88 -7.98
CA LEU A 75 -18.11 13.13 -8.44
C LEU A 75 -16.99 14.00 -9.01
N ASP A 76 -17.01 14.24 -10.32
CA ASP A 76 -16.08 15.13 -11.03
C ASP A 76 -16.21 16.61 -10.59
#